data_AF-A0A2V9BVZ8-F1
#
_entry.id   AF-A0A2V9BVZ8-F1
#
_cell.length_a   1.000
_cell.length_b   1.000
_cell.length_c   1.000
_cell.angle_alpha   90.00
_cell.angle_beta   90.00
_cell.angle_gamma   90.00
#
_symmetry.space_group_name_H-M   'P 1'
#
loop_
_entity.id
_entity.type
_entity.pdbx_description
1 polymer ?
#
loop_
_entity_poly.entity_id
_entity_poly.type
_entity_poly.pdbx_seq_one_letter_code
_entity_poly.pdbx_strand_id
1 'polypeptide(L)'
;MPHDFKAQLTRREWFSASILASGALLLGFGRFAWPLFVPSPGKDSFAGGKALGAVGFVGEGQSPMDTLLGTELDGRLYTDLSTLTPTDPITLTEKFYVRTGASQLLDHQNPWSIRFGSHAQSTRLTLEDLRRDTKPLGSHLMECAGNTREGHFGLISVADWAGVPLSKLLDAAQIGGRGTRVLVSGF
;
A
#
# COMPACT_ATOMS: atom_id res chain seq x y z
N MET A 1 -23.40 -53.38 -16.88
CA MET A 1 -23.78 -52.37 -15.87
C MET A 1 -22.55 -51.52 -15.54
N PRO A 2 -22.69 -50.20 -15.40
CA PRO A 2 -21.65 -49.26 -15.77
C PRO A 2 -20.65 -48.97 -14.65
N HIS A 3 -19.38 -48.84 -15.03
CA HIS A 3 -18.31 -48.32 -14.19
C HIS A 3 -18.51 -46.81 -13.98
N ASP A 4 -18.74 -46.42 -12.72
CA ASP A 4 -18.86 -45.03 -12.29
C ASP A 4 -17.45 -44.42 -12.15
N PHE A 5 -16.94 -43.83 -13.22
CA PHE A 5 -15.68 -43.07 -13.22
C PHE A 5 -15.95 -41.65 -12.70
N LYS A 6 -15.88 -41.46 -11.37
CA LYS A 6 -15.85 -40.12 -10.78
C LYS A 6 -14.47 -39.51 -10.98
N ALA A 7 -14.30 -38.72 -12.04
CA ALA A 7 -13.14 -37.87 -12.22
C ALA A 7 -13.04 -36.88 -11.04
N GLN A 8 -12.06 -37.06 -10.17
CA GLN A 8 -11.75 -36.08 -9.12
C GLN A 8 -10.91 -34.96 -9.74
N LEU A 9 -11.57 -33.85 -10.04
CA LEU A 9 -10.90 -32.61 -10.46
C LEU A 9 -10.02 -32.10 -9.30
N THR A 10 -8.76 -31.87 -9.60
CA THR A 10 -7.78 -31.31 -8.66
C THR A 10 -8.08 -29.84 -8.37
N ARG A 11 -7.62 -29.33 -7.22
CA ARG A 11 -7.79 -27.90 -6.85
C ARG A 11 -7.25 -26.93 -7.91
N ARG A 12 -6.25 -27.34 -8.69
CA ARG A 12 -5.69 -26.56 -9.80
C ARG A 12 -6.60 -26.50 -11.02
N GLU A 13 -7.35 -27.57 -11.31
CA GLU A 13 -8.33 -27.60 -12.39
C GLU A 13 -9.56 -26.76 -12.04
N TRP A 14 -9.95 -26.72 -10.76
CA TRP A 14 -10.98 -25.79 -10.27
C TRP A 14 -10.59 -24.32 -10.45
N PHE A 15 -9.33 -23.95 -10.17
CA PHE A 15 -8.85 -22.58 -10.31
C PHE A 15 -8.68 -22.14 -11.77
N SER A 16 -8.33 -23.07 -12.66
CA SER A 16 -8.23 -22.78 -14.10
C SER A 16 -9.59 -22.70 -14.78
N ALA A 17 -10.56 -23.52 -14.35
CA ALA A 17 -11.94 -23.43 -14.83
C ALA A 17 -12.64 -22.11 -14.42
N SER A 18 -12.34 -21.57 -13.24
CA SER A 18 -12.93 -20.30 -12.78
C SER A 18 -12.37 -19.06 -13.48
N ILE A 19 -11.13 -19.10 -13.98
CA ILE A 19 -10.57 -18.01 -14.81
C ILE A 19 -11.28 -17.94 -16.17
N LEU A 20 -11.60 -19.10 -16.77
CA LEU A 20 -12.30 -19.14 -18.06
C LEU A 20 -13.79 -18.76 -17.95
N ALA A 21 -14.46 -19.07 -16.85
CA ALA A 21 -15.84 -18.62 -16.60
C ALA A 21 -15.93 -17.11 -16.31
N SER A 22 -14.87 -16.50 -15.76
CA SER A 22 -14.84 -15.06 -15.46
C SER A 22 -14.57 -14.19 -16.71
N GLY A 23 -13.93 -14.76 -17.75
CA GLY A 23 -13.62 -14.04 -18.99
C GLY A 23 -14.83 -13.78 -19.90
N ALA A 24 -15.91 -14.56 -19.78
CA ALA A 24 -17.10 -14.43 -20.63
C ALA A 24 -18.12 -13.37 -20.12
N LEU A 25 -17.98 -12.88 -18.88
CA LEU A 25 -18.87 -11.87 -18.29
C LEU A 25 -18.38 -10.42 -18.45
N LEU A 26 -17.19 -10.20 -18.99
CA LEU A 26 -16.58 -8.87 -19.14
C LEU A 26 -16.86 -8.17 -20.48
N LEU A 27 -17.56 -8.82 -21.41
CA LEU A 27 -17.89 -8.24 -22.73
C LEU A 27 -19.32 -7.69 -22.84
N GLY A 28 -20.01 -7.44 -21.73
CA GLY A 28 -21.44 -7.04 -21.74
C GLY A 28 -21.84 -5.85 -20.86
N PHE A 29 -20.97 -5.35 -19.98
CA PHE A 29 -21.32 -4.26 -19.04
C PHE A 29 -20.86 -2.85 -19.45
N GLY A 30 -20.36 -2.68 -20.69
CA GLY A 30 -19.89 -1.38 -21.21
C GLY A 30 -20.97 -0.30 -21.42
N ARG A 31 -22.21 -0.52 -20.94
CA ARG A 31 -23.33 0.43 -21.08
C ARG A 31 -24.17 0.64 -19.82
N PHE A 32 -23.82 0.01 -18.70
CA PHE A 32 -24.36 0.46 -17.42
C PHE A 32 -23.47 1.58 -16.93
N ALA A 33 -23.79 2.79 -17.37
CA ALA A 33 -23.41 3.99 -16.64
C ALA A 33 -24.11 3.91 -15.28
N TRP A 34 -23.50 3.21 -14.32
CA TRP A 34 -23.74 3.56 -12.93
C TRP A 34 -23.43 5.05 -12.85
N PRO A 35 -24.34 5.89 -12.34
CA PRO A 35 -23.96 7.25 -12.03
C PRO A 35 -22.78 7.11 -11.08
N LEU A 36 -21.59 7.43 -11.57
CA LEU A 36 -20.47 7.76 -10.70
C LEU A 36 -21.03 8.91 -9.87
N PHE A 37 -21.45 8.60 -8.64
CA PHE A 37 -21.61 9.61 -7.62
C PHE A 37 -20.20 10.16 -7.43
N VAL A 38 -19.86 11.16 -8.24
CA VAL A 38 -18.79 12.08 -7.95
C VAL A 38 -19.48 13.09 -7.04
N PRO A 39 -19.27 13.04 -5.71
CA PRO A 39 -19.77 14.09 -4.86
C PRO A 39 -19.19 15.40 -5.41
N SER A 40 -20.07 16.29 -5.85
CA SER A 40 -19.65 17.59 -6.37
C SER A 40 -18.94 18.32 -5.24
N PRO A 41 -17.64 18.63 -5.35
CA PRO A 41 -16.96 19.41 -4.33
C PRO A 41 -17.70 20.73 -4.18
N GLY A 42 -18.17 21.04 -2.97
CA GLY A 42 -18.77 22.34 -2.65
C GLY A 42 -20.30 22.42 -2.62
N LYS A 43 -21.05 21.31 -2.80
CA LYS A 43 -22.47 21.31 -2.44
C LYS A 43 -22.59 21.01 -0.94
N ASP A 44 -23.18 21.93 -0.17
CA ASP A 44 -23.46 21.69 1.25
C ASP A 44 -24.36 20.44 1.38
N SER A 45 -23.76 19.33 1.84
CA SER A 45 -24.45 18.05 2.06
C SER A 45 -25.59 18.17 3.08
N PHE A 46 -25.64 19.26 3.84
CA PHE A 46 -26.64 19.55 4.86
C PHE A 46 -27.50 20.77 4.52
N ALA A 47 -27.58 21.21 3.26
CA ALA A 47 -28.36 22.38 2.88
C ALA A 47 -29.80 22.33 3.43
N GLY A 48 -30.12 23.25 4.36
CA GLY A 48 -31.42 23.31 5.06
C GLY A 48 -31.53 22.49 6.35
N GLY A 49 -30.47 21.79 6.76
CA GLY A 49 -30.37 21.01 8.00
C GLY A 49 -29.23 21.47 8.91
N LYS A 50 -29.15 20.89 10.12
CA LYS A 50 -28.07 21.10 11.08
C LYS A 50 -27.35 19.77 11.34
N ALA A 51 -26.06 19.70 11.06
CA ALA A 51 -25.26 18.56 11.47
C ALA A 51 -25.22 18.47 13.01
N LEU A 52 -25.65 17.33 13.57
CA LEU A 52 -25.66 17.10 15.02
C LEU A 52 -24.38 16.42 15.51
N GLY A 53 -23.65 15.73 14.63
CA GLY A 53 -22.40 15.03 14.93
C GLY A 53 -22.20 13.81 14.02
N ALA A 54 -21.06 13.14 14.18
CA ALA A 54 -20.79 11.85 13.57
C ALA A 54 -21.09 10.72 14.57
N VAL A 55 -21.66 9.62 14.09
CA VAL A 55 -21.85 8.40 14.88
C VAL A 55 -20.82 7.38 14.38
N GLY A 56 -20.02 6.84 15.29
CA GLY A 56 -19.03 5.80 14.96
C GLY A 56 -19.71 4.53 14.45
N PHE A 57 -18.99 3.74 13.65
CA PHE A 57 -19.54 2.48 13.15
C PHE A 57 -19.57 1.43 14.26
N VAL A 58 -20.59 0.56 14.21
CA VAL A 58 -20.73 -0.54 15.18
C VAL A 58 -19.62 -1.56 14.97
N GLY A 59 -18.95 -1.93 16.06
CA GLY A 59 -17.87 -2.92 16.05
C GLY A 59 -16.54 -2.38 15.54
N GLU A 60 -16.37 -1.05 15.49
CA GLU A 60 -15.04 -0.46 15.40
C GLU A 60 -14.25 -0.62 16.69
N GLY A 61 -12.93 -0.67 16.55
CA GLY A 61 -12.05 -0.71 17.71
C GLY A 61 -12.06 0.60 18.48
N GLN A 62 -11.11 0.73 19.41
CA GLN A 62 -10.94 1.92 20.25
C GLN A 62 -9.49 2.40 20.22
N SER A 63 -8.75 2.06 19.16
CA SER A 63 -7.35 2.48 19.02
C SER A 63 -7.28 4.00 18.89
N PRO A 64 -6.46 4.68 19.72
CA PRO A 64 -6.21 6.10 19.56
C PRO A 64 -5.69 6.43 18.15
N MET A 65 -6.32 7.40 17.50
CA MET A 65 -5.87 7.94 16.22
C MET A 65 -4.82 9.03 16.45
N ASP A 66 -3.96 9.26 15.46
CA ASP A 66 -2.87 10.25 15.44
C ASP A 66 -1.93 10.18 16.67
N THR A 67 -1.84 9.01 17.29
CA THR A 67 -1.00 8.75 18.46
C THR A 67 -0.12 7.55 18.19
N LEU A 68 1.20 7.70 18.39
CA LEU A 68 2.13 6.58 18.30
C LEU A 68 1.98 5.67 19.52
N LEU A 69 1.61 4.42 19.28
CA LEU A 69 1.48 3.35 20.26
C LEU A 69 2.66 2.38 20.13
N GLY A 70 3.18 1.92 21.27
CA GLY A 70 4.29 0.96 21.30
C GLY A 70 5.60 1.51 20.73
N THR A 71 6.59 0.63 20.58
CA THR A 71 7.94 0.97 20.11
C THR A 71 8.50 -0.13 19.22
N GLU A 72 9.50 0.18 18.39
CA GLU A 72 10.19 -0.79 17.53
C GLU A 72 9.21 -1.66 16.71
N LEU A 73 9.35 -3.00 16.71
CA LEU A 73 8.46 -3.92 15.98
C LEU A 73 6.98 -3.77 16.37
N ASP A 74 6.73 -3.25 17.58
CA ASP A 74 5.41 -3.00 18.13
C ASP A 74 4.89 -1.57 17.96
N GLY A 75 5.59 -0.72 17.21
CA GLY A 75 5.15 0.63 16.89
C GLY A 75 3.95 0.66 15.93
N ARG A 76 2.88 1.39 16.29
CA ARG A 76 1.70 1.65 15.46
C ARG A 76 1.23 3.08 15.60
N LEU A 77 0.95 3.76 14.48
CA LEU A 77 0.21 5.02 14.45
C LEU A 77 -0.92 4.83 13.44
N TYR A 78 -2.16 5.00 13.90
CA TYR A 78 -3.36 4.99 13.05
C TYR A 78 -3.71 6.43 12.68
N THR A 79 -3.75 6.73 11.38
CA THR A 79 -4.00 8.08 10.86
C THR A 79 -5.48 8.40 10.88
N ASP A 80 -5.87 9.54 11.44
CA ASP A 80 -7.23 10.08 11.26
C ASP A 80 -7.42 10.59 9.82
N LEU A 81 -8.26 9.90 9.06
CA LEU A 81 -8.53 10.21 7.65
C LEU A 81 -9.65 11.26 7.49
N SER A 82 -10.33 11.65 8.57
CA SER A 82 -11.50 12.54 8.51
C SER A 82 -11.18 13.95 7.99
N THR A 83 -9.91 14.35 8.02
CA THR A 83 -9.44 15.64 7.51
C THR A 83 -9.12 15.63 6.02
N LEU A 84 -9.02 14.44 5.39
CA LEU A 84 -8.68 14.33 3.97
C LEU A 84 -9.87 14.74 3.10
N THR A 85 -9.57 15.41 1.99
CA THR A 85 -10.58 15.79 1.00
C THR A 85 -10.21 15.25 -0.38
N PRO A 86 -11.16 15.10 -1.31
CA PRO A 86 -10.84 14.67 -2.68
C PRO A 86 -9.82 15.60 -3.38
N THR A 87 -9.78 16.87 -2.99
CA THR A 87 -8.84 17.88 -3.52
C THR A 87 -7.53 17.95 -2.78
N ASP A 88 -7.48 17.44 -1.55
CA ASP A 88 -6.29 17.40 -0.70
C ASP A 88 -6.19 16.02 -0.03
N PRO A 89 -5.73 15.00 -0.79
CA PRO A 89 -5.63 13.63 -0.31
C PRO A 89 -4.30 13.34 0.39
N ILE A 90 -3.37 14.30 0.42
CA ILE A 90 -2.01 14.10 0.93
C ILE A 90 -2.06 14.11 2.46
N THR A 91 -1.56 13.03 3.06
CA THR A 91 -1.43 12.92 4.51
C THR A 91 -0.21 13.72 4.97
N LEU A 92 -0.37 14.53 6.01
CA LEU A 92 0.75 15.22 6.65
C LEU A 92 1.79 14.20 7.15
N THR A 93 3.08 14.49 6.97
CA THR A 93 4.18 13.56 7.29
C THR A 93 4.13 13.08 8.74
N GLU A 94 3.83 13.97 9.68
CA GLU A 94 3.71 13.66 11.11
C GLU A 94 2.50 12.78 11.46
N LYS A 95 1.53 12.68 10.54
CA LYS A 95 0.33 11.84 10.66
C LYS A 95 0.38 10.61 9.77
N PHE A 96 1.43 10.43 8.95
CA PHE A 96 1.55 9.26 8.09
C PHE A 96 1.59 7.99 8.95
N TYR A 97 0.78 6.99 8.61
CA TYR A 97 0.64 5.82 9.46
C TYR A 97 1.98 5.13 9.72
N VAL A 98 2.16 4.61 10.93
CA VAL A 98 3.36 3.85 11.31
C VAL A 98 2.99 2.39 11.47
N ARG A 99 3.72 1.53 10.76
CA ARG A 99 3.72 0.08 10.97
C ARG A 99 5.17 -0.32 11.20
N THR A 100 5.50 -0.59 12.47
CA THR A 100 6.88 -0.74 12.98
C THR A 100 7.61 0.60 13.11
N GLY A 101 8.01 0.93 14.34
CA GLY A 101 8.89 2.05 14.65
C GLY A 101 10.37 1.69 14.45
N ALA A 102 11.23 2.71 14.44
CA ALA A 102 12.67 2.53 14.31
C ALA A 102 13.25 1.73 15.50
N SER A 103 14.16 0.80 15.21
CA SER A 103 14.87 0.06 16.25
C SER A 103 15.92 0.93 16.93
N GLN A 104 16.08 0.75 18.24
CA GLN A 104 17.13 1.41 19.02
C GLN A 104 18.53 0.92 18.66
N LEU A 105 18.63 -0.23 18.00
CA LEU A 105 19.87 -0.81 17.53
C LEU A 105 20.35 -0.18 16.20
N LEU A 106 19.54 0.69 15.57
CA LEU A 106 19.92 1.36 14.34
C LEU A 106 21.09 2.33 14.62
N ASP A 107 22.17 2.18 13.86
CA ASP A 107 23.32 3.06 13.97
C ASP A 107 23.04 4.40 13.26
N HIS A 108 22.94 5.46 14.06
CA HIS A 108 22.75 6.83 13.59
C HIS A 108 24.06 7.62 13.48
N GLN A 109 25.19 7.05 13.91
CA GLN A 109 26.49 7.73 13.93
C GLN A 109 27.25 7.55 12.61
N ASN A 110 27.08 6.39 11.96
CA ASN A 110 27.76 6.10 10.70
C ASN A 110 26.91 6.48 9.47
N PRO A 111 27.54 6.95 8.37
CA PRO A 111 26.82 7.23 7.13
C PRO A 111 26.12 5.98 6.58
N TRP A 112 24.83 6.13 6.29
CA TRP A 112 24.02 5.07 5.70
C TRP A 112 24.37 4.84 4.22
N SER A 113 24.27 3.59 3.79
CA SER A 113 24.45 3.20 2.39
C SER A 113 23.66 1.93 2.08
N ILE A 114 23.28 1.74 0.82
CA ILE A 114 22.71 0.48 0.33
C ILE A 114 23.74 -0.33 -0.44
N ARG A 115 23.51 -1.64 -0.47
CA ARG A 115 24.15 -2.54 -1.43
C ARG A 115 23.09 -3.01 -2.42
N PHE A 116 23.41 -2.99 -3.71
CA PHE A 116 22.54 -3.51 -4.75
C PHE A 116 23.36 -4.37 -5.73
N GLY A 117 22.71 -5.35 -6.37
CA GLY A 117 23.36 -6.33 -7.23
C GLY A 117 23.17 -7.76 -6.75
N SER A 118 23.97 -8.68 -7.27
CA SER A 118 23.96 -10.08 -6.85
C SER A 118 24.76 -10.28 -5.55
N HIS A 119 24.55 -11.40 -4.86
CA HIS A 119 25.35 -11.72 -3.68
C HIS A 119 26.86 -11.83 -3.99
N ALA A 120 27.22 -12.29 -5.20
CA ALA A 120 28.60 -12.42 -5.64
C ALA A 120 29.20 -11.09 -6.16
N GLN A 121 28.36 -10.18 -6.64
CA GLN A 121 28.75 -8.90 -7.25
C GLN A 121 27.76 -7.82 -6.85
N SER A 122 28.11 -7.05 -5.82
CA SER A 122 27.30 -5.95 -5.30
C SER A 122 28.04 -4.62 -5.38
N THR A 123 27.33 -3.57 -5.74
CA THR A 123 27.80 -2.19 -5.70
C THR A 123 27.19 -1.48 -4.49
N ARG A 124 27.98 -0.60 -3.87
CA ARG A 124 27.56 0.24 -2.74
C ARG A 124 27.14 1.62 -3.25
N LEU A 125 26.01 2.14 -2.76
CA LEU A 125 25.58 3.54 -2.99
C LEU A 125 25.43 4.25 -1.66
N THR A 126 26.01 5.45 -1.55
CA THR A 126 25.82 6.29 -0.37
C THR A 126 24.50 7.07 -0.46
N LEU A 127 24.12 7.72 0.65
CA LEU A 127 22.96 8.62 0.65
C LEU A 127 23.16 9.79 -0.32
N GLU A 128 24.38 10.32 -0.43
CA GLU A 128 24.74 11.41 -1.35
C GLU A 128 24.56 10.99 -2.81
N ASP A 129 24.95 9.76 -3.16
CA ASP A 129 24.73 9.21 -4.50
C ASP A 129 23.25 9.12 -4.84
N LEU A 130 22.42 8.67 -3.89
CA LEU A 130 20.98 8.60 -4.10
C LEU A 130 20.35 9.98 -4.20
N ARG A 131 20.74 10.93 -3.33
CA ARG A 131 20.24 12.31 -3.34
C ARG A 131 20.50 13.01 -4.67
N ARG A 132 21.69 12.84 -5.25
CA ARG A 132 22.05 13.41 -6.55
C ARG A 132 21.12 12.95 -7.68
N ASP A 133 20.68 11.70 -7.62
CA ASP A 133 19.91 11.05 -8.68
C ASP A 133 18.39 11.01 -8.41
N THR A 134 17.95 11.56 -7.27
CA THR A 134 16.55 11.61 -6.85
C THR A 134 15.71 12.48 -7.78
N LYS A 135 14.51 12.01 -8.10
CA LYS A 135 13.50 12.77 -8.84
C LYS A 135 12.11 12.57 -8.20
N PRO A 136 11.15 13.47 -8.45
CA PRO A 136 9.75 13.23 -8.10
C PRO A 136 9.22 11.96 -8.78
N LEU A 137 8.50 11.14 -8.01
CA LEU A 137 7.86 9.88 -8.45
C LEU A 137 6.34 9.93 -8.34
N GLY A 138 5.79 11.06 -7.88
CA GLY A 138 4.34 11.31 -7.77
C GLY A 138 3.76 10.84 -6.45
N SER A 139 2.44 11.00 -6.32
CA SER A 139 1.69 10.60 -5.14
C SER A 139 1.45 9.09 -5.14
N HIS A 140 1.75 8.43 -4.03
CA HIS A 140 1.46 7.01 -3.83
C HIS A 140 0.72 6.79 -2.52
N LEU A 141 -0.28 5.93 -2.59
CA LEU A 141 -0.99 5.40 -1.44
C LEU A 141 -0.24 4.18 -0.91
N MET A 142 -0.04 4.15 0.40
CA MET A 142 0.42 2.96 1.11
C MET A 142 -0.67 2.49 2.06
N GLU A 143 -0.90 1.19 2.08
CA GLU A 143 -1.86 0.54 2.96
C GLU A 143 -1.19 -0.67 3.62
N CYS A 144 -1.40 -0.82 4.93
CA CYS A 144 -0.99 -2.03 5.62
C CYS A 144 -1.95 -3.17 5.29
N ALA A 145 -1.44 -4.37 5.03
CA ALA A 145 -2.29 -5.56 4.87
C ALA A 145 -3.18 -5.87 6.10
N GLY A 146 -2.80 -5.37 7.28
CA GLY A 146 -3.59 -5.46 8.51
C GLY A 146 -4.54 -4.28 8.74
N ASN A 147 -4.78 -3.46 7.72
CA ASN A 147 -5.72 -2.34 7.80
C ASN A 147 -7.15 -2.86 7.91
N THR A 148 -7.76 -2.68 9.07
CA THR A 148 -9.00 -3.35 9.45
C THR A 148 -9.86 -2.43 10.30
N ARG A 149 -11.10 -2.86 10.56
CA ARG A 149 -12.10 -2.09 11.31
C ARG A 149 -11.66 -1.84 12.76
N GLU A 150 -10.85 -2.74 13.31
CA GLU A 150 -10.28 -2.65 14.66
C GLU A 150 -9.38 -1.41 14.83
N GLY A 151 -8.78 -0.90 13.75
CA GLY A 151 -7.98 0.32 13.74
C GLY A 151 -8.63 1.47 12.98
N HIS A 152 -9.96 1.48 12.85
CA HIS A 152 -10.72 2.47 12.06
C HIS A 152 -10.19 2.67 10.63
N PHE A 153 -9.60 1.62 10.03
CA PHE A 153 -8.93 1.69 8.74
C PHE A 153 -7.80 2.75 8.65
N GLY A 154 -7.22 3.17 9.78
CA GLY A 154 -6.19 4.21 9.84
C GLY A 154 -4.77 3.76 9.47
N LEU A 155 -4.55 2.52 9.03
CA LEU A 155 -3.24 2.07 8.52
C LEU A 155 -3.14 2.27 7.00
N ILE A 156 -3.50 3.47 6.56
CA ILE A 156 -3.47 3.91 5.17
C ILE A 156 -3.09 5.39 5.11
N SER A 157 -2.22 5.77 4.18
CA SER A 157 -1.80 7.17 4.00
C SER A 157 -1.33 7.38 2.57
N VAL A 158 -1.34 8.65 2.14
CA VAL A 158 -0.87 9.08 0.81
C VAL A 158 0.21 10.13 1.00
N ALA A 159 1.29 10.03 0.25
CA ALA A 159 2.35 11.04 0.22
C ALA A 159 2.90 11.20 -1.20
N ASP A 160 3.53 12.34 -1.46
CA ASP A 160 4.35 12.55 -2.64
C ASP A 160 5.74 11.95 -2.43
N TRP A 161 6.11 11.02 -3.30
CA TRP A 161 7.38 10.31 -3.21
C TRP A 161 8.42 10.92 -4.13
N ALA A 162 9.66 10.94 -3.66
CA ALA A 162 10.83 11.24 -4.45
C ALA A 162 11.90 10.17 -4.20
N GLY A 163 12.61 9.79 -5.26
CA GLY A 163 13.70 8.82 -5.14
C GLY A 163 14.33 8.42 -6.47
N VAL A 164 15.16 7.37 -6.40
CA VAL A 164 15.78 6.75 -7.57
C VAL A 164 14.93 5.53 -7.98
N PRO A 165 14.46 5.44 -9.25
CA PRO A 165 13.72 4.26 -9.69
C PRO A 165 14.54 2.99 -9.54
N LEU A 166 13.96 1.96 -8.93
CA LEU A 166 14.64 0.66 -8.76
C LEU A 166 15.07 0.07 -10.10
N SER A 167 14.30 0.26 -11.18
CA SER A 167 14.67 -0.17 -12.54
C SER A 167 16.03 0.37 -12.98
N LYS A 168 16.33 1.64 -12.72
CA LYS A 168 17.64 2.25 -13.03
C LYS A 168 18.78 1.54 -12.31
N LEU A 169 18.56 1.14 -11.05
CA LEU A 169 19.55 0.38 -10.28
C LEU A 169 19.72 -1.04 -10.80
N LEU A 170 18.63 -1.70 -11.20
CA LEU A 170 18.66 -3.06 -11.75
C LEU A 170 19.36 -3.10 -13.12
N ASP A 171 19.12 -2.09 -13.97
CA ASP A 171 19.81 -1.93 -15.26
C ASP A 171 21.33 -1.76 -15.04
N ALA A 172 21.72 -0.94 -14.06
CA ALA A 172 23.12 -0.72 -13.73
C ALA A 172 23.80 -1.96 -13.11
N ALA A 173 23.05 -2.80 -12.41
CA ALA A 173 23.56 -4.01 -11.78
C ALA A 173 23.84 -5.15 -12.78
N GLN A 174 23.46 -5.00 -14.06
CA GLN A 174 23.66 -6.01 -15.11
C GLN A 174 23.19 -7.40 -14.69
N ILE A 175 22.09 -7.46 -13.93
CA ILE A 175 21.54 -8.73 -13.42
C ILE A 175 21.13 -9.55 -14.64
N GLY A 176 21.87 -10.64 -14.90
CA GLY A 176 21.60 -11.50 -16.05
C GLY A 176 20.15 -11.97 -16.10
N GLY A 177 19.62 -12.23 -17.31
CA GLY A 177 18.19 -12.47 -17.57
C GLY A 177 17.52 -13.68 -16.88
N ARG A 178 18.18 -14.33 -15.92
CA ARG A 178 17.63 -15.39 -15.07
C ARG A 178 17.10 -14.88 -13.73
N GLY A 179 17.37 -13.64 -13.35
CA GLY A 179 16.81 -13.02 -12.15
C GLY A 179 15.31 -12.83 -12.28
N THR A 180 14.50 -13.51 -11.45
CA THR A 180 13.03 -13.41 -11.48
C THR A 180 12.44 -12.67 -10.29
N ARG A 181 13.27 -12.36 -9.28
CA ARG A 181 12.85 -11.74 -8.02
C ARG A 181 13.96 -10.84 -7.50
N VAL A 182 13.57 -9.78 -6.80
CA VAL A 182 14.47 -8.89 -6.07
C VAL A 182 14.19 -9.06 -4.58
N LEU A 183 15.22 -9.36 -3.79
CA LEU A 183 15.13 -9.35 -2.34
C LEU A 183 15.48 -7.95 -1.84
N VAL A 184 14.61 -7.36 -1.04
CA VAL A 184 14.85 -6.10 -0.33
C VAL A 184 14.95 -6.43 1.16
N SER A 185 16.04 -6.02 1.80
CA SER A 185 16.30 -6.23 3.22
C SER A 185 16.59 -4.91 3.91
N GLY A 186 15.98 -4.71 5.07
CA GLY A 186 16.26 -3.58 5.97
C GLY A 186 17.16 -4.00 7.14
N PHE A 187 17.22 -3.11 8.12
CA PHE A 187 17.79 -3.38 9.43
C PHE A 187 16.98 -4.44 10.18
#